data_AF-A0A4R5KNK1-F1
#
_entry.id   AF-A0A4R5KNK1-F1
#
_cell.length_a   1.000
_cell.length_b   1.000
_cell.length_c   1.000
_cell.angle_alpha   90.00
_cell.angle_beta   90.00
_cell.angle_gamma   90.00
#
_symmetry.space_group_name_H-M   'P 1'
#
loop_
_entity.id
_entity.type
_entity.pdbx_description
1 polymer ?
#
loop_
_entity_poly.entity_id
_entity_poly.type
_entity_poly.pdbx_seq_one_letter_code
_entity_poly.pdbx_strand_id
1 'polypeptide(L)'
;MNLYWGDLHNHCGITYGFGSLENALAAAKEQLDFCAIIGHAMWPDMPERTEELEFLVDFHLKGFAKLRNNWEGVRDTVKAWNVPHEFVTFQGYEIHSSEFGDHHILSTSDELPLIQANSPAELVSSLAPLSVIAVPHHVGYTPGYRGANWDAFSESISPVVEVFSKHGSSMSDSSPYTYLHTMGPRDSRNTIVSAIQRGKRFSFAGSTDHHAGYPGSFGDGRVAVLAAEKTRESIWEALLARRTYAVTGDKIACHFTVNGAIFGSEVNDTGRRQLLLDVTACDGIEKVTVYKNGIVWNIVNGISGAGLKTVRPAQRGTYKVRVEMGWGESKDGFKWQGSARLDGGEVKSVETCFRGQSVLAPSPEMRENPNINALDNRLISTSSDGAEWTCTTFKNPSTLHPQTAALIFEIDGDVDSRLSVEVNGQTFAYTIGELITGSRSSHLQPYNSEAVLFHRAVPEHEYRFQGEWSDEEKETDCDAYHVEIKQWNGQYAWISPVFVKA
;
A
#
# COMPACT_ATOMS: atom_id res chain seq x y z
N MET A 1 -16.57 5.34 12.59
CA MET A 1 -15.14 5.43 12.22
C MET A 1 -15.05 5.51 10.71
N ASN A 2 -14.00 6.15 10.22
CA ASN A 2 -13.72 6.38 8.80
C ASN A 2 -12.47 5.61 8.40
N LEU A 3 -12.39 5.24 7.12
CA LEU A 3 -11.22 4.57 6.55
C LEU A 3 -10.25 5.62 5.99
N TYR A 4 -9.00 5.59 6.43
CA TYR A 4 -7.93 6.45 5.95
C TYR A 4 -6.83 5.61 5.31
N TRP A 5 -6.20 6.16 4.27
CA TRP A 5 -5.18 5.49 3.48
C TRP A 5 -3.82 6.12 3.70
N GLY A 6 -2.80 5.32 3.94
CA GLY A 6 -1.46 5.84 4.15
C GLY A 6 -0.34 4.89 3.74
N ASP A 7 0.86 5.36 4.01
CA ASP A 7 2.12 4.66 3.76
C ASP A 7 3.04 4.89 4.96
N LEU A 8 3.37 3.83 5.71
CA LEU A 8 4.13 3.90 6.95
C LEU A 8 5.64 3.69 6.73
N HIS A 9 6.05 3.28 5.54
CA HIS A 9 7.42 2.92 5.26
C HIS A 9 7.81 3.38 3.85
N ASN A 10 8.47 4.53 3.79
CA ASN A 10 8.97 5.12 2.55
C ASN A 10 10.32 5.79 2.79
N HIS A 11 11.24 5.63 1.84
CA HIS A 11 12.56 6.25 1.92
C HIS A 11 12.75 7.35 0.88
N CYS A 12 13.53 8.35 1.24
CA CYS A 12 13.97 9.38 0.31
C CYS A 12 15.43 9.79 0.58
N GLY A 13 15.87 10.85 -0.09
CA GLY A 13 17.22 11.40 -0.03
C GLY A 13 17.66 11.98 1.32
N ILE A 14 16.86 11.85 2.40
CA ILE A 14 17.30 12.13 3.77
C ILE A 14 18.38 11.16 4.26
N THR A 15 18.46 9.97 3.64
CA THR A 15 19.51 8.96 3.87
C THR A 15 20.16 8.57 2.54
N TYR A 16 20.21 7.27 2.21
CA TYR A 16 20.78 6.75 0.97
C TYR A 16 19.73 6.44 -0.11
N GLY A 17 18.46 6.83 0.10
CA GLY A 17 17.46 6.90 -0.96
C GLY A 17 17.63 8.12 -1.87
N PHE A 18 16.65 8.35 -2.74
CA PHE A 18 16.59 9.43 -3.72
C PHE A 18 15.31 10.26 -3.55
N GLY A 19 15.25 11.44 -4.19
CA GLY A 19 14.13 12.38 -4.02
C GLY A 19 14.26 13.23 -2.74
N SER A 20 13.83 14.49 -2.77
CA SER A 20 13.82 15.32 -1.56
C SER A 20 12.68 14.91 -0.61
N LEU A 21 12.81 15.30 0.67
CA LEU A 21 11.77 15.08 1.67
C LEU A 21 10.48 15.82 1.30
N GLU A 22 10.60 17.06 0.81
CA GLU A 22 9.48 17.91 0.42
C GLU A 22 8.72 17.32 -0.78
N ASN A 23 9.44 16.79 -1.77
CA ASN A 23 8.81 16.13 -2.92
C ASN A 23 8.07 14.85 -2.50
N ALA A 24 8.66 14.06 -1.58
CA ALA A 24 8.01 12.87 -1.06
C ALA A 24 6.73 13.22 -0.28
N LEU A 25 6.76 14.24 0.59
CA LEU A 25 5.59 14.71 1.33
C LEU A 25 4.52 15.34 0.42
N ALA A 26 4.92 16.07 -0.62
CA ALA A 26 4.02 16.59 -1.63
C ALA A 26 3.30 15.46 -2.38
N ALA A 27 4.05 14.45 -2.87
CA ALA A 27 3.47 13.30 -3.56
C ALA A 27 2.51 12.51 -2.65
N ALA A 28 2.86 12.34 -1.37
CA ALA A 28 1.99 11.70 -0.39
C ALA A 28 0.68 12.46 -0.20
N LYS A 29 0.72 13.79 -0.02
CA LYS A 29 -0.46 14.63 0.21
C LYS A 29 -1.48 14.56 -0.93
N GLU A 30 -1.02 14.33 -2.16
CA GLU A 30 -1.90 14.23 -3.34
C GLU A 30 -2.71 12.92 -3.41
N GLN A 31 -2.33 11.87 -2.67
CA GLN A 31 -2.98 10.55 -2.79
C GLN A 31 -3.27 9.82 -1.47
N LEU A 32 -2.68 10.26 -0.36
CA LEU A 32 -2.76 9.65 0.97
C LEU A 32 -3.35 10.62 2.00
N ASP A 33 -3.98 10.04 3.03
CA ASP A 33 -4.46 10.76 4.22
C ASP A 33 -3.35 10.96 5.24
N PHE A 34 -2.37 10.05 5.29
CA PHE A 34 -1.24 10.11 6.19
C PHE A 34 0.00 9.39 5.62
N CYS A 35 1.19 9.75 6.09
CA CYS A 35 2.40 9.00 5.79
C CYS A 35 3.46 9.08 6.90
N ALA A 36 4.47 8.23 6.79
CA ALA A 36 5.75 8.36 7.46
C ALA A 36 6.90 8.26 6.44
N ILE A 37 7.85 9.19 6.52
CA ILE A 37 9.09 9.11 5.74
C ILE A 37 10.18 8.62 6.69
N ILE A 38 10.72 7.46 6.38
CA ILE A 38 11.62 6.71 7.26
C ILE A 38 13.03 6.84 6.72
N GLY A 39 13.95 7.32 7.56
CA GLY A 39 15.37 7.29 7.26
C GLY A 39 16.04 6.07 7.87
N HIS A 40 16.93 5.40 7.14
CA HIS A 40 17.79 4.37 7.72
C HIS A 40 18.77 4.99 8.72
N ALA A 41 18.74 4.54 9.98
CA ALA A 41 19.47 5.20 11.07
C ALA A 41 20.61 4.37 11.67
N MET A 42 20.47 3.04 11.69
CA MET A 42 21.46 2.16 12.31
C MET A 42 21.33 0.70 11.87
N TRP A 43 22.41 -0.05 12.07
CA TRP A 43 22.49 -1.51 11.90
C TRP A 43 23.45 -2.08 12.95
N PRO A 44 22.97 -2.47 14.15
CA PRO A 44 23.85 -2.76 15.29
C PRO A 44 24.69 -4.03 15.12
N ASP A 45 24.13 -5.02 14.42
CA ASP A 45 24.77 -6.29 14.07
C ASP A 45 25.24 -6.32 12.61
N MET A 46 25.58 -5.15 12.06
CA MET A 46 26.18 -5.05 10.72
C MET A 46 27.49 -5.84 10.67
N PRO A 47 27.77 -6.59 9.58
CA PRO A 47 29.01 -7.35 9.47
C PRO A 47 30.25 -6.47 9.57
N GLU A 48 31.34 -7.05 10.08
CA GLU A 48 32.63 -6.37 10.13
C GLU A 48 33.09 -5.96 8.74
N ARG A 49 33.73 -4.79 8.67
CA ARG A 49 34.26 -4.26 7.42
C ARG A 49 35.46 -5.09 6.95
N THR A 50 35.26 -5.88 5.91
CA THR A 50 36.32 -6.56 5.13
C THR A 50 36.51 -5.88 3.78
N GLU A 51 37.51 -6.28 3.00
CA GLU A 51 37.70 -5.78 1.62
C GLU A 51 36.47 -6.10 0.73
N GLU A 52 35.86 -7.27 0.92
CA GLU A 52 34.67 -7.72 0.18
C GLU A 52 33.40 -6.95 0.57
N LEU A 53 33.31 -6.49 1.82
CA LEU A 53 32.13 -5.80 2.37
C LEU A 53 32.33 -4.29 2.52
N GLU A 54 33.45 -3.75 2.04
CA GLU A 54 33.81 -2.33 2.15
C GLU A 54 32.70 -1.43 1.63
N PHE A 55 32.21 -1.69 0.41
CA PHE A 55 31.12 -0.90 -0.17
C PHE A 55 29.85 -0.97 0.68
N LEU A 56 29.44 -2.18 1.11
CA LEU A 56 28.23 -2.37 1.91
C LEU A 56 28.30 -1.56 3.20
N VAL A 57 29.38 -1.71 3.96
CA VAL A 57 29.54 -1.05 5.26
C VAL A 57 29.66 0.46 5.09
N ASP A 58 30.49 0.94 4.18
CA ASP A 58 30.73 2.37 4.00
C ASP A 58 29.49 3.08 3.46
N PHE A 59 28.72 2.43 2.58
CA PHE A 59 27.45 2.92 2.07
C PHE A 59 26.45 3.19 3.20
N HIS A 60 26.24 2.21 4.08
CA HIS A 60 25.30 2.33 5.21
C HIS A 60 25.79 3.37 6.23
N LEU A 61 27.06 3.31 6.64
CA LEU A 61 27.62 4.26 7.61
C LEU A 61 27.52 5.71 7.13
N LYS A 62 27.78 5.96 5.83
CA LYS A 62 27.61 7.28 5.23
C LYS A 62 26.16 7.74 5.26
N GLY A 63 25.21 6.87 4.94
CA GLY A 63 23.78 7.17 5.01
C GLY A 63 23.29 7.46 6.44
N PHE A 64 23.71 6.66 7.42
CA PHE A 64 23.37 6.87 8.83
C PHE A 64 23.94 8.20 9.35
N ALA A 65 25.18 8.53 8.99
CA ALA A 65 25.80 9.80 9.34
C ALA A 65 25.05 10.99 8.69
N LYS A 66 24.63 10.84 7.44
CA LYS A 66 23.82 11.85 6.74
C LYS A 66 22.50 12.11 7.46
N LEU A 67 21.76 11.07 7.87
CA LEU A 67 20.53 11.24 8.64
C LEU A 67 20.81 11.97 9.96
N ARG A 68 21.78 11.48 10.73
CA ARG A 68 22.13 12.01 12.05
C ARG A 68 22.51 13.49 12.01
N ASN A 69 23.29 13.90 11.00
CA ASN A 69 23.73 15.28 10.84
C ASN A 69 22.59 16.25 10.46
N ASN A 70 21.48 15.74 9.92
CA ASN A 70 20.37 16.55 9.41
C ASN A 70 19.05 16.28 10.16
N TRP A 71 19.06 15.49 11.24
CA TRP A 71 17.85 14.97 11.87
C TRP A 71 16.90 16.06 12.39
N GLU A 72 17.44 17.15 12.94
CA GLU A 72 16.63 18.29 13.37
C GLU A 72 15.82 18.87 12.21
N GLY A 73 16.46 19.14 11.07
CA GLY A 73 15.78 19.63 9.87
C GLY A 73 14.77 18.64 9.29
N VAL A 74 15.05 17.34 9.35
CA VAL A 74 14.08 16.30 8.93
C VAL A 74 12.82 16.36 9.80
N ARG A 75 12.98 16.41 11.13
CA ARG A 75 11.84 16.48 12.06
C ARG A 75 11.02 17.75 11.85
N ASP A 76 11.68 18.89 11.74
CA ASP A 76 11.02 20.18 11.56
C ASP A 76 10.21 20.22 10.26
N THR A 77 10.77 19.68 9.17
CA THR A 77 10.05 19.54 7.90
C THR A 77 8.85 18.61 8.07
N VAL A 78 9.01 17.40 8.62
CA VAL A 78 7.89 16.45 8.80
C VAL A 78 6.79 17.04 9.69
N LYS A 79 7.16 17.74 10.77
CA LYS A 79 6.26 18.46 11.68
C LYS A 79 5.45 19.53 10.96
N ALA A 80 6.10 20.35 10.13
CA ALA A 80 5.45 21.44 9.40
C ALA A 80 4.40 20.96 8.38
N TRP A 81 4.49 19.71 7.91
CA TRP A 81 3.53 19.12 6.99
C TRP A 81 2.34 18.44 7.66
N ASN A 82 2.36 18.26 8.99
CA ASN A 82 1.22 17.71 9.71
C ASN A 82 0.12 18.76 9.86
N VAL A 83 -0.96 18.59 9.10
CA VAL A 83 -2.15 19.45 9.14
C VAL A 83 -3.34 18.56 9.50
N PRO A 84 -3.79 18.56 10.77
CA PRO A 84 -4.94 17.78 11.21
C PRO A 84 -6.16 17.99 10.30
N HIS A 85 -6.88 16.90 10.03
CA HIS A 85 -8.03 16.80 9.12
C HIS A 85 -7.71 16.94 7.63
N GLU A 86 -6.49 17.35 7.25
CA GLU A 86 -6.05 17.42 5.85
C GLU A 86 -5.07 16.30 5.52
N PHE A 87 -3.89 16.30 6.16
CA PHE A 87 -2.78 15.40 5.89
C PHE A 87 -1.94 15.19 7.17
N VAL A 88 -1.81 13.94 7.60
CA VAL A 88 -1.14 13.59 8.87
C VAL A 88 0.25 13.02 8.62
N THR A 89 1.24 13.43 9.40
CA THR A 89 2.59 12.86 9.34
C THR A 89 3.01 12.26 10.69
N PHE A 90 3.81 11.20 10.61
CA PHE A 90 4.49 10.59 11.75
C PHE A 90 6.00 10.75 11.63
N GLN A 91 6.67 10.89 12.78
CA GLN A 91 8.12 10.86 12.85
C GLN A 91 8.59 9.41 12.93
N GLY A 92 9.73 9.09 12.32
CA GLY A 92 10.25 7.74 12.35
C GLY A 92 11.63 7.60 11.71
N TYR A 93 12.27 6.48 12.02
CA TYR A 93 13.52 6.05 11.39
C TYR A 93 13.67 4.53 11.54
N GLU A 94 14.60 3.95 10.81
CA GLU A 94 14.77 2.51 10.71
C GLU A 94 16.01 2.00 11.43
N ILE A 95 15.84 0.84 12.07
CA ILE A 95 16.88 0.00 12.62
C ILE A 95 16.92 -1.32 11.84
N HIS A 96 18.07 -1.61 11.23
CA HIS A 96 18.31 -2.90 10.62
C HIS A 96 18.79 -3.91 11.65
N SER A 97 18.47 -5.19 11.43
CA SER A 97 19.09 -6.26 12.19
C SER A 97 19.09 -7.59 11.44
N SER A 98 20.21 -8.29 11.48
CA SER A 98 20.29 -9.70 11.06
C SER A 98 19.61 -10.62 12.06
N GLU A 99 19.74 -10.37 13.37
CA GLU A 99 19.16 -11.18 14.44
C GLU A 99 17.65 -10.96 14.60
N PHE A 100 17.19 -9.72 14.56
CA PHE A 100 15.80 -9.33 14.86
C PHE A 100 14.96 -9.05 13.60
N GLY A 101 15.61 -8.84 12.46
CA GLY A 101 14.98 -8.31 11.26
C GLY A 101 14.86 -6.78 11.29
N ASP A 102 14.51 -6.20 10.15
CA ASP A 102 14.42 -4.75 10.04
C ASP A 102 13.10 -4.22 10.59
N HIS A 103 13.20 -3.09 11.30
CA HIS A 103 12.07 -2.40 11.90
C HIS A 103 12.18 -0.90 11.66
N HIS A 104 11.08 -0.28 11.23
CA HIS A 104 10.97 1.16 11.35
C HIS A 104 10.24 1.50 12.64
N ILE A 105 10.69 2.54 13.33
CA ILE A 105 9.94 3.08 14.45
C ILE A 105 9.01 4.19 13.98
N LEU A 106 7.85 4.30 14.61
CA LEU A 106 6.92 5.40 14.42
C LEU A 106 6.67 6.09 15.74
N SER A 107 6.52 7.42 15.70
CA SER A 107 6.18 8.22 16.86
C SER A 107 5.25 9.37 16.51
N THR A 108 4.39 9.74 17.47
CA THR A 108 3.59 10.96 17.41
C THR A 108 4.36 12.20 17.86
N SER A 109 5.55 12.03 18.46
CA SER A 109 6.34 13.12 19.00
C SER A 109 7.17 13.80 17.93
N ASP A 110 6.93 15.09 17.70
CA ASP A 110 7.76 15.91 16.81
C ASP A 110 9.21 16.07 17.31
N GLU A 111 9.45 15.79 18.59
CA GLU A 111 10.78 15.89 19.23
C GLU A 111 11.49 14.53 19.32
N LEU A 112 11.07 13.53 18.53
CA LEU A 112 11.67 12.18 18.51
C LEU A 112 13.21 12.25 18.37
N PRO A 113 14.01 11.81 19.35
CA PRO A 113 15.46 11.82 19.21
C PRO A 113 15.94 10.64 18.34
N LEU A 114 17.00 10.86 17.57
CA LEU A 114 17.73 9.79 16.88
C LEU A 114 18.81 9.26 17.81
N ILE A 115 18.58 8.09 18.39
CA ILE A 115 19.50 7.41 19.30
C ILE A 115 20.04 6.13 18.66
N GLN A 116 21.02 5.49 19.29
CA GLN A 116 21.48 4.16 18.91
C GLN A 116 20.95 3.14 19.91
N ALA A 117 20.72 1.91 19.47
CA ALA A 117 20.28 0.79 20.29
C ALA A 117 20.74 -0.51 19.63
N ASN A 118 20.81 -1.62 20.36
CA ASN A 118 21.23 -2.92 19.82
C ASN A 118 20.06 -3.80 19.36
N SER A 119 18.83 -3.39 19.66
CA SER A 119 17.61 -4.10 19.23
C SER A 119 16.42 -3.14 19.11
N PRO A 120 15.36 -3.50 18.36
CA PRO A 120 14.12 -2.72 18.32
C PRO A 120 13.48 -2.54 19.71
N ALA A 121 13.54 -3.56 20.57
CA ALA A 121 13.02 -3.49 21.93
C ALA A 121 13.79 -2.51 22.81
N GLU A 122 15.13 -2.55 22.76
CA GLU A 122 15.99 -1.58 23.45
C GLU A 122 15.71 -0.16 22.95
N LEU A 123 15.58 0.02 21.64
CA LEU A 123 15.28 1.32 21.02
C LEU A 123 13.97 1.91 21.55
N VAL A 124 12.87 1.14 21.51
CA VAL A 124 11.56 1.58 22.01
C VAL A 124 11.64 1.91 23.50
N SER A 125 12.30 1.07 24.31
CA SER A 125 12.42 1.32 25.75
C SER A 125 13.25 2.56 26.09
N SER A 126 14.30 2.84 25.31
CA SER A 126 15.19 3.99 25.50
C SER A 126 14.56 5.31 25.09
N LEU A 127 13.46 5.26 24.32
CA LEU A 127 12.68 6.42 23.90
C LEU A 127 11.52 6.74 24.86
N ALA A 128 11.31 5.94 25.91
CA ALA A 128 10.32 6.26 26.93
C ALA A 128 10.59 7.64 27.59
N PRO A 129 9.56 8.46 27.85
CA PRO A 129 8.12 8.14 27.80
C PRO A 129 7.45 8.48 26.45
N LEU A 130 8.19 8.66 25.36
CA LEU A 130 7.59 8.96 24.06
C LEU A 130 6.73 7.78 23.56
N SER A 131 5.62 8.10 22.90
CA SER A 131 4.81 7.11 22.19
C SER A 131 5.57 6.59 20.97
N VAL A 132 6.10 5.37 21.05
CA VAL A 132 6.86 4.73 19.99
C VAL A 132 6.42 3.29 19.81
N ILE A 133 6.24 2.87 18.55
CA ILE A 133 6.10 1.46 18.16
C ILE A 133 7.22 1.11 17.18
N ALA A 134 7.59 -0.17 17.12
CA ALA A 134 8.51 -0.72 16.13
C ALA A 134 7.72 -1.64 15.19
N VAL A 135 7.70 -1.32 13.90
CA VAL A 135 6.97 -2.07 12.87
C VAL A 135 7.97 -2.94 12.09
N PRO A 136 7.98 -4.27 12.30
CA PRO A 136 8.77 -5.16 11.48
C PRO A 136 8.26 -5.13 10.04
N HIS A 137 9.18 -5.13 9.08
CA HIS A 137 8.84 -5.07 7.67
C HIS A 137 9.66 -6.05 6.83
N HIS A 138 9.17 -6.29 5.59
CA HIS A 138 9.60 -7.35 4.67
C HIS A 138 10.03 -8.65 5.40
N VAL A 139 9.18 -9.09 6.33
CA VAL A 139 9.53 -10.07 7.38
C VAL A 139 9.92 -11.45 6.87
N GLY A 140 9.58 -11.75 5.62
CA GLY A 140 9.67 -13.08 5.03
C GLY A 140 11.08 -13.55 4.68
N TYR A 141 12.15 -12.78 4.89
CA TYR A 141 13.51 -13.22 4.58
C TYR A 141 13.98 -14.39 5.45
N THR A 142 15.06 -15.04 5.02
CA THR A 142 15.72 -16.16 5.69
C THR A 142 15.95 -15.88 7.19
N PRO A 143 15.65 -16.83 8.10
CA PRO A 143 15.96 -16.68 9.52
C PRO A 143 17.43 -16.33 9.78
N GLY A 144 17.66 -15.32 10.62
CA GLY A 144 19.00 -14.80 10.91
C GLY A 144 19.58 -13.86 9.84
N TYR A 145 18.77 -13.46 8.85
CA TYR A 145 19.19 -12.53 7.81
C TYR A 145 18.05 -11.59 7.41
N ARG A 146 17.96 -10.43 8.08
CA ARG A 146 17.06 -9.29 7.78
C ARG A 146 15.54 -9.58 7.83
N GLY A 147 15.13 -10.85 7.96
CA GLY A 147 13.76 -11.27 8.20
C GLY A 147 13.40 -11.27 9.68
N ALA A 148 12.11 -11.31 9.98
CA ALA A 148 11.64 -11.23 11.37
C ALA A 148 12.16 -12.39 12.22
N ASN A 149 12.35 -12.10 13.52
CA ASN A 149 12.55 -13.11 14.54
C ASN A 149 11.29 -13.22 15.41
N TRP A 150 10.42 -14.18 15.08
CA TRP A 150 9.17 -14.38 15.80
C TRP A 150 9.36 -14.88 17.25
N ASP A 151 10.53 -15.40 17.63
CA ASP A 151 10.81 -15.75 19.03
C ASP A 151 11.08 -14.50 19.87
N ALA A 152 11.71 -13.47 19.27
CA ALA A 152 11.95 -12.17 19.89
C ALA A 152 10.80 -11.16 19.72
N PHE A 153 9.85 -11.44 18.83
CA PHE A 153 8.71 -10.56 18.54
C PHE A 153 7.86 -10.26 19.79
N SER A 154 7.56 -8.97 19.99
CA SER A 154 6.73 -8.49 21.10
C SER A 154 5.54 -7.66 20.61
N GLU A 155 4.34 -8.14 20.90
CA GLU A 155 3.06 -7.48 20.59
C GLU A 155 2.93 -6.11 21.24
N SER A 156 3.62 -5.88 22.37
CA SER A 156 3.53 -4.62 23.12
C SER A 156 4.20 -3.44 22.41
N ILE A 157 5.18 -3.72 21.54
CA ILE A 157 5.90 -2.69 20.78
C ILE A 157 5.60 -2.78 19.28
N SER A 158 5.10 -3.92 18.80
CA SER A 158 4.83 -4.19 17.38
C SER A 158 3.36 -4.60 17.15
N PRO A 159 2.39 -3.69 17.36
CA PRO A 159 0.98 -4.00 17.10
C PRO A 159 0.68 -4.21 15.62
N VAL A 160 1.50 -3.63 14.73
CA VAL A 160 1.37 -3.66 13.28
C VAL A 160 2.60 -4.33 12.67
N VAL A 161 2.40 -5.14 11.63
CA VAL A 161 3.44 -5.81 10.85
C VAL A 161 3.21 -5.53 9.37
N GLU A 162 4.25 -5.14 8.65
CA GLU A 162 4.16 -4.99 7.20
C GLU A 162 4.16 -6.35 6.51
N VAL A 163 3.12 -6.60 5.72
CA VAL A 163 2.91 -7.87 5.00
C VAL A 163 3.15 -7.77 3.50
N PHE A 164 3.26 -6.54 2.98
CA PHE A 164 3.47 -6.27 1.58
C PHE A 164 4.18 -4.93 1.36
N SER A 165 5.18 -4.95 0.49
CA SER A 165 5.86 -3.75 -0.03
C SER A 165 6.52 -4.07 -1.37
N LYS A 166 7.42 -3.22 -1.86
CA LYS A 166 8.29 -3.53 -3.01
C LYS A 166 9.12 -4.80 -2.85
N HIS A 167 9.31 -5.27 -1.62
CA HIS A 167 9.92 -6.56 -1.37
C HIS A 167 9.03 -7.71 -1.86
N GLY A 168 7.71 -7.53 -1.89
CA GLY A 168 6.71 -8.54 -2.21
C GLY A 168 5.84 -8.85 -0.99
N SER A 169 5.01 -9.89 -1.09
CA SER A 169 4.15 -10.34 0.03
C SER A 169 4.89 -11.30 0.95
N SER A 170 4.76 -11.13 2.27
CA SER A 170 5.28 -12.08 3.28
C SER A 170 4.20 -13.03 3.83
N MET A 171 2.99 -13.01 3.28
CA MET A 171 1.83 -13.71 3.85
C MET A 171 2.06 -15.23 4.02
N SER A 172 2.51 -15.92 2.97
CA SER A 172 2.85 -17.36 2.96
C SER A 172 3.89 -17.66 1.87
N ASP A 173 4.49 -18.84 1.85
CA ASP A 173 5.45 -19.27 0.82
C ASP A 173 4.88 -19.33 -0.61
N SER A 174 3.57 -19.44 -0.73
CA SER A 174 2.78 -19.53 -1.95
C SER A 174 2.03 -18.24 -2.29
N SER A 175 2.16 -17.21 -1.47
CA SER A 175 1.50 -15.92 -1.70
C SER A 175 2.02 -15.22 -2.96
N PRO A 176 1.17 -14.45 -3.67
CA PRO A 176 1.57 -13.67 -4.85
C PRO A 176 2.67 -12.66 -4.51
N TYR A 177 3.31 -12.08 -5.52
CA TYR A 177 4.41 -11.13 -5.36
C TYR A 177 5.58 -11.72 -4.55
N THR A 178 6.33 -12.60 -5.20
CA THR A 178 7.54 -13.21 -4.62
C THR A 178 8.60 -12.16 -4.32
N TYR A 179 9.49 -12.48 -3.38
CA TYR A 179 10.64 -11.63 -3.09
C TYR A 179 11.64 -11.66 -4.25
N LEU A 180 11.82 -10.49 -4.88
CA LEU A 180 12.76 -10.27 -5.99
C LEU A 180 13.82 -9.21 -5.67
N HIS A 181 13.82 -8.68 -4.44
CA HIS A 181 14.82 -7.74 -3.95
C HIS A 181 16.18 -8.44 -3.74
N THR A 182 17.27 -7.68 -3.79
CA THR A 182 18.66 -8.19 -3.72
C THR A 182 18.99 -8.90 -2.41
N MET A 183 18.20 -8.68 -1.35
CA MET A 183 18.32 -9.36 -0.05
C MET A 183 17.91 -10.85 -0.08
N GLY A 184 17.26 -11.31 -1.15
CA GLY A 184 17.02 -12.74 -1.38
C GLY A 184 15.55 -13.16 -1.39
N PRO A 185 15.29 -14.48 -1.30
CA PRO A 185 13.94 -15.02 -1.39
C PRO A 185 13.20 -14.98 -0.04
N ARG A 186 11.91 -15.30 -0.10
CA ARG A 186 11.06 -15.54 1.07
C ARG A 186 11.27 -16.95 1.62
N ASP A 187 11.25 -17.11 2.93
CA ASP A 187 11.36 -18.36 3.68
C ASP A 187 10.07 -18.59 4.51
N SER A 188 9.47 -19.78 4.38
CA SER A 188 8.20 -20.11 5.02
C SER A 188 8.22 -19.97 6.54
N ARG A 189 9.37 -20.19 7.18
CA ARG A 189 9.56 -20.09 8.65
C ARG A 189 9.36 -18.68 9.20
N ASN A 190 9.52 -17.68 8.33
CA ASN A 190 9.41 -16.26 8.67
C ASN A 190 8.16 -15.57 8.09
N THR A 191 7.25 -16.33 7.48
CA THR A 191 6.00 -15.80 6.93
C THR A 191 4.98 -15.40 7.99
N ILE A 192 3.99 -14.59 7.60
CA ILE A 192 2.86 -14.19 8.46
C ILE A 192 2.03 -15.39 8.90
N VAL A 193 1.79 -16.36 8.01
CA VAL A 193 1.11 -17.62 8.37
C VAL A 193 1.87 -18.34 9.49
N SER A 194 3.20 -18.42 9.41
CA SER A 194 4.01 -19.03 10.47
C SER A 194 3.87 -18.28 11.81
N ALA A 195 3.85 -16.95 11.77
CA ALA A 195 3.65 -16.13 12.96
C ALA A 195 2.27 -16.35 13.61
N ILE A 196 1.20 -16.36 12.81
CA ILE A 196 -0.17 -16.63 13.28
C ILE A 196 -0.28 -18.02 13.90
N GLN A 197 0.30 -19.05 13.27
CA GLN A 197 0.31 -20.43 13.80
C GLN A 197 1.12 -20.56 15.11
N ARG A 198 2.05 -19.63 15.36
CA ARG A 198 2.80 -19.51 16.63
C ARG A 198 2.09 -18.64 17.67
N GLY A 199 0.83 -18.26 17.40
CA GLY A 199 -0.01 -17.50 18.33
C GLY A 199 0.33 -16.02 18.44
N LYS A 200 1.10 -15.45 17.50
CA LYS A 200 1.46 -14.02 17.49
C LYS A 200 0.29 -13.17 17.03
N ARG A 201 0.06 -12.03 17.69
CA ARG A 201 -1.08 -11.15 17.45
C ARG A 201 -0.64 -9.76 17.00
N PHE A 202 -1.06 -9.40 15.81
CA PHE A 202 -0.77 -8.11 15.18
C PHE A 202 -1.77 -7.86 14.05
N SER A 203 -1.81 -6.63 13.54
CA SER A 203 -2.48 -6.29 12.29
C SER A 203 -1.51 -6.16 11.14
N PHE A 204 -2.06 -6.18 9.93
CA PHE A 204 -1.35 -6.10 8.69
C PHE A 204 -1.25 -4.64 8.22
N ALA A 205 -0.10 -4.27 7.68
CA ALA A 205 0.11 -3.04 6.91
C ALA A 205 0.72 -3.37 5.55
N GLY A 206 0.37 -2.56 4.56
CA GLY A 206 1.15 -2.46 3.33
C GLY A 206 1.85 -1.10 3.34
N SER A 207 3.05 -1.05 2.82
CA SER A 207 3.81 0.20 2.65
C SER A 207 4.60 0.11 1.37
N THR A 208 5.11 1.23 0.87
CA THR A 208 5.81 1.17 -0.42
C THR A 208 7.23 0.63 -0.30
N ASP A 209 7.94 0.94 0.77
CA ASP A 209 9.40 0.75 0.87
C ASP A 209 10.13 1.36 -0.35
N HIS A 210 9.58 2.49 -0.83
CA HIS A 210 10.08 3.12 -2.04
C HIS A 210 11.39 3.84 -1.73
N HIS A 211 12.45 3.59 -2.49
CA HIS A 211 13.75 4.22 -2.26
C HIS A 211 13.99 5.51 -3.06
N ALA A 212 13.00 5.97 -3.81
CA ALA A 212 13.07 7.22 -4.59
C ALA A 212 12.02 8.27 -4.19
N GLY A 213 11.53 8.24 -2.94
CA GLY A 213 10.73 9.33 -2.36
C GLY A 213 9.38 9.55 -3.04
N TYR A 214 8.58 8.49 -3.22
CA TYR A 214 7.21 8.58 -3.72
C TYR A 214 6.26 7.71 -2.87
N PRO A 215 5.88 8.19 -1.67
CA PRO A 215 4.96 7.46 -0.79
C PRO A 215 3.60 7.26 -1.44
N GLY A 216 3.05 6.07 -1.29
CA GLY A 216 1.78 5.67 -1.93
C GLY A 216 1.87 5.40 -3.43
N SER A 217 3.07 5.23 -4.00
CA SER A 217 3.28 4.75 -5.38
C SER A 217 2.38 3.55 -5.68
N PHE A 218 1.52 3.70 -6.69
CA PHE A 218 0.45 2.74 -6.93
C PHE A 218 0.99 1.35 -7.31
N GLY A 219 0.58 0.33 -6.53
CA GLY A 219 1.00 -1.05 -6.69
C GLY A 219 2.16 -1.48 -5.80
N ASP A 220 2.81 -0.54 -5.10
CA ASP A 220 3.95 -0.82 -4.23
C ASP A 220 3.56 -1.11 -2.78
N GLY A 221 2.30 -0.86 -2.39
CA GLY A 221 1.76 -1.15 -1.05
C GLY A 221 1.22 0.08 -0.34
N ARG A 222 0.09 -0.08 0.36
CA ARG A 222 -0.51 0.94 1.24
C ARG A 222 -1.24 0.29 2.41
N VAL A 223 -1.45 1.06 3.46
CA VAL A 223 -2.21 0.64 4.64
C VAL A 223 -3.54 1.38 4.68
N ALA A 224 -4.59 0.66 5.04
CA ALA A 224 -5.88 1.21 5.41
C ALA A 224 -5.97 1.23 6.94
N VAL A 225 -6.46 2.34 7.52
CA VAL A 225 -6.60 2.52 8.97
C VAL A 225 -8.02 2.96 9.28
N LEU A 226 -8.69 2.25 10.19
CA LEU A 226 -10.04 2.60 10.65
C LEU A 226 -9.95 3.43 11.94
N ALA A 227 -10.13 4.75 11.80
CA ALA A 227 -10.00 5.72 12.89
C ALA A 227 -11.23 6.63 13.02
N ALA A 228 -11.36 7.33 14.14
CA ALA A 228 -12.46 8.27 14.35
C ALA A 228 -12.33 9.49 13.41
N GLU A 229 -11.15 10.09 13.39
CA GLU A 229 -10.84 11.33 12.66
C GLU A 229 -9.49 11.23 11.96
N LYS A 230 -9.26 12.10 10.96
CA LYS A 230 -7.97 12.23 10.28
C LYS A 230 -7.03 13.11 11.11
N THR A 231 -6.67 12.64 12.29
CA THR A 231 -5.71 13.30 13.18
C THR A 231 -4.61 12.33 13.58
N ARG A 232 -3.44 12.87 13.95
CA ARG A 232 -2.29 12.06 14.38
C ARG A 232 -2.66 11.17 15.56
N GLU A 233 -3.44 11.70 16.51
CA GLU A 233 -3.90 11.00 17.71
C GLU A 233 -4.88 9.87 17.38
N SER A 234 -5.87 10.14 16.51
CA SER A 234 -6.87 9.14 16.13
C SER A 234 -6.28 8.01 15.29
N ILE A 235 -5.38 8.34 14.34
CA ILE A 235 -4.69 7.35 13.54
C ILE A 235 -3.74 6.54 14.41
N TRP A 236 -2.98 7.17 15.31
CA TRP A 236 -2.11 6.48 16.25
C TRP A 236 -2.86 5.49 17.15
N GLU A 237 -3.99 5.90 17.73
CA GLU A 237 -4.82 5.01 18.54
C GLU A 237 -5.33 3.83 17.71
N ALA A 238 -5.70 4.03 16.45
CA ALA A 238 -6.08 2.94 15.55
C ALA A 238 -4.93 1.98 15.21
N LEU A 239 -3.69 2.47 15.06
CA LEU A 239 -2.50 1.62 14.90
C LEU A 239 -2.28 0.76 16.15
N LEU A 240 -2.33 1.36 17.34
CA LEU A 240 -2.19 0.63 18.61
C LEU A 240 -3.30 -0.41 18.82
N ALA A 241 -4.52 -0.08 18.42
CA ALA A 241 -5.68 -0.98 18.48
C ALA A 241 -5.74 -1.97 17.30
N ARG A 242 -4.70 -2.05 16.46
CA ARG A 242 -4.60 -3.01 15.35
C ARG A 242 -5.69 -2.89 14.29
N ARG A 243 -6.32 -1.72 14.17
CA ARG A 243 -7.40 -1.47 13.20
C ARG A 243 -6.82 -1.06 11.85
N THR A 244 -5.93 -1.90 11.34
CA THR A 244 -5.27 -1.69 10.04
C THR A 244 -5.51 -2.87 9.11
N TYR A 245 -5.31 -2.69 7.81
CA TYR A 245 -5.10 -3.79 6.87
C TYR A 245 -4.28 -3.35 5.66
N ALA A 246 -3.73 -4.31 4.92
CA ALA A 246 -2.83 -4.05 3.80
C ALA A 246 -3.57 -4.11 2.46
N VAL A 247 -3.19 -3.24 1.52
CA VAL A 247 -3.55 -3.33 0.11
C VAL A 247 -2.33 -3.14 -0.78
N THR A 248 -2.34 -3.70 -1.98
CA THR A 248 -1.24 -3.54 -2.93
C THR A 248 -1.21 -2.16 -3.58
N GLY A 249 -2.38 -1.59 -3.91
CA GLY A 249 -2.44 -0.36 -4.69
C GLY A 249 -3.84 0.21 -4.88
N ASP A 250 -4.88 -0.60 -5.09
CA ASP A 250 -6.28 -0.15 -5.13
C ASP A 250 -6.81 0.17 -3.72
N LYS A 251 -7.66 1.20 -3.56
CA LYS A 251 -8.31 1.53 -2.27
C LYS A 251 -9.49 0.58 -1.99
N ILE A 252 -9.19 -0.72 -1.84
CA ILE A 252 -10.19 -1.77 -1.59
C ILE A 252 -10.77 -1.58 -0.18
N ALA A 253 -11.96 -0.99 -0.09
CA ALA A 253 -12.62 -0.71 1.18
C ALA A 253 -13.22 -1.99 1.74
N CYS A 254 -12.78 -2.38 2.94
CA CYS A 254 -13.16 -3.63 3.58
C CYS A 254 -13.70 -3.38 4.99
N HIS A 255 -14.81 -4.02 5.32
CA HIS A 255 -15.33 -4.13 6.67
C HIS A 255 -15.48 -5.60 7.02
N PHE A 256 -14.69 -6.07 7.98
CA PHE A 256 -14.71 -7.47 8.43
C PHE A 256 -14.93 -7.50 9.94
N THR A 257 -15.87 -8.35 10.38
CA THR A 257 -16.15 -8.57 11.80
C THR A 257 -16.31 -10.03 12.14
N VAL A 258 -16.02 -10.36 13.40
CA VAL A 258 -16.41 -11.62 14.05
C VAL A 258 -17.22 -11.27 15.28
N ASN A 259 -18.46 -11.76 15.36
CA ASN A 259 -19.41 -11.42 16.43
C ASN A 259 -19.56 -9.90 16.64
N GLY A 260 -19.56 -9.13 15.55
CA GLY A 260 -19.66 -7.67 15.56
C GLY A 260 -18.37 -6.93 15.94
N ALA A 261 -17.31 -7.63 16.36
CA ALA A 261 -16.00 -7.02 16.59
C ALA A 261 -15.19 -6.96 15.31
N ILE A 262 -14.68 -5.77 15.00
CA ILE A 262 -13.91 -5.46 13.78
C ILE A 262 -12.53 -6.13 13.77
N PHE A 263 -11.96 -6.29 12.56
CA PHE A 263 -10.55 -6.66 12.37
C PHE A 263 -9.59 -5.94 13.34
N GLY A 264 -8.56 -6.66 13.81
CA GLY A 264 -7.63 -6.21 14.84
C GLY A 264 -8.05 -6.52 16.28
N SER A 265 -9.35 -6.74 16.50
CA SER A 265 -9.91 -6.97 17.84
C SER A 265 -9.59 -8.35 18.41
N GLU A 266 -9.66 -8.44 19.73
CA GLU A 266 -9.74 -9.71 20.46
C GLU A 266 -11.11 -9.82 21.13
N VAL A 267 -11.78 -10.96 20.93
CA VAL A 267 -13.08 -11.27 21.53
C VAL A 267 -13.01 -12.58 22.31
N ASN A 268 -13.95 -12.78 23.23
CA ASN A 268 -14.11 -14.08 23.89
C ASN A 268 -15.06 -14.96 23.08
N ASP A 269 -14.82 -16.26 23.11
CA ASP A 269 -15.67 -17.25 22.49
C ASP A 269 -17.02 -17.29 23.19
N THR A 270 -18.08 -17.27 22.39
CA THR A 270 -19.47 -17.35 22.86
C THR A 270 -20.18 -18.57 22.28
N GLY A 271 -19.41 -19.52 21.75
CA GLY A 271 -19.87 -20.72 21.05
C GLY A 271 -19.99 -20.45 19.56
N ARG A 272 -21.02 -19.71 19.13
CA ARG A 272 -21.24 -19.39 17.72
C ARG A 272 -20.45 -18.14 17.31
N ARG A 273 -19.70 -18.26 16.21
CA ARG A 273 -18.86 -17.20 15.64
C ARG A 273 -19.42 -16.78 14.29
N GLN A 274 -20.05 -15.61 14.24
CA GLN A 274 -20.60 -15.03 13.01
C GLN A 274 -19.53 -14.13 12.36
N LEU A 275 -19.11 -14.50 11.15
CA LEU A 275 -18.20 -13.72 10.33
C LEU A 275 -19.01 -12.90 9.34
N LEU A 276 -18.78 -11.59 9.29
CA LEU A 276 -19.40 -10.68 8.31
C LEU A 276 -18.32 -9.93 7.54
N LEU A 277 -18.46 -9.90 6.22
CA LEU A 277 -17.56 -9.18 5.31
C LEU A 277 -18.39 -8.29 4.37
N ASP A 278 -18.03 -7.02 4.27
CA ASP A 278 -18.48 -6.08 3.24
C ASP A 278 -17.24 -5.52 2.51
N VAL A 279 -17.24 -5.58 1.18
CA VAL A 279 -16.13 -5.14 0.33
C VAL A 279 -16.66 -4.24 -0.77
N THR A 280 -15.96 -3.12 -0.98
CA THR A 280 -16.06 -2.28 -2.17
C THR A 280 -14.68 -2.12 -2.79
N ALA A 281 -14.43 -2.84 -3.88
CA ALA A 281 -13.15 -2.88 -4.62
C ALA A 281 -13.10 -1.82 -5.74
N CYS A 282 -11.95 -1.66 -6.39
CA CYS A 282 -11.76 -0.68 -7.48
C CYS A 282 -11.82 -1.32 -8.89
N ASP A 283 -12.01 -2.62 -8.95
CA ASP A 283 -12.15 -3.48 -10.13
C ASP A 283 -12.94 -4.74 -9.70
N GLY A 284 -13.34 -5.58 -10.65
CA GLY A 284 -14.09 -6.80 -10.36
C GLY A 284 -13.36 -7.72 -9.39
N ILE A 285 -14.07 -8.18 -8.36
CA ILE A 285 -13.57 -9.14 -7.38
C ILE A 285 -13.51 -10.52 -8.04
N GLU A 286 -12.32 -11.11 -8.08
CA GLU A 286 -12.08 -12.46 -8.60
C GLU A 286 -12.37 -13.52 -7.51
N LYS A 287 -11.81 -13.30 -6.32
CA LYS A 287 -11.77 -14.29 -5.25
C LYS A 287 -11.76 -13.63 -3.88
N VAL A 288 -12.52 -14.21 -2.95
CA VAL A 288 -12.46 -13.94 -1.51
C VAL A 288 -12.02 -15.23 -0.81
N THR A 289 -10.96 -15.15 -0.02
CA THR A 289 -10.47 -16.28 0.78
C THR A 289 -10.57 -15.92 2.26
N VAL A 290 -11.32 -16.71 3.03
CA VAL A 290 -11.36 -16.60 4.49
C VAL A 290 -10.42 -17.65 5.07
N TYR A 291 -9.55 -17.21 5.96
CA TYR A 291 -8.59 -18.05 6.66
C TYR A 291 -8.96 -18.18 8.13
N LYS A 292 -8.70 -19.36 8.69
CA LYS A 292 -8.72 -19.64 10.12
C LYS A 292 -7.36 -20.21 10.50
N ASN A 293 -6.68 -19.59 11.47
CA ASN A 293 -5.38 -20.04 11.98
C ASN A 293 -4.29 -20.19 10.89
N GLY A 294 -4.33 -19.32 9.87
CA GLY A 294 -3.41 -19.36 8.74
C GLY A 294 -3.72 -20.44 7.69
N ILE A 295 -4.80 -21.18 7.86
CA ILE A 295 -5.28 -22.20 6.92
C ILE A 295 -6.52 -21.67 6.20
N VAL A 296 -6.66 -21.97 4.91
CA VAL A 296 -7.86 -21.64 4.15
C VAL A 296 -9.06 -22.35 4.78
N TRP A 297 -10.04 -21.57 5.21
CA TRP A 297 -11.29 -22.07 5.81
C TRP A 297 -12.46 -21.99 4.81
N ASN A 298 -12.52 -20.92 4.01
CA ASN A 298 -13.54 -20.76 2.98
C ASN A 298 -12.98 -20.04 1.75
N ILE A 299 -13.48 -20.38 0.57
CA ILE A 299 -13.18 -19.66 -0.68
C ILE A 299 -14.48 -19.38 -1.42
N VAL A 300 -14.68 -18.12 -1.79
CA VAL A 300 -15.69 -17.71 -2.76
C VAL A 300 -14.98 -17.30 -4.05
N ASN A 301 -15.21 -18.07 -5.12
CA ASN A 301 -14.65 -17.83 -6.45
C ASN A 301 -15.71 -17.31 -7.41
N GLY A 302 -15.27 -16.63 -8.47
CA GLY A 302 -16.14 -16.26 -9.61
C GLY A 302 -17.19 -15.21 -9.25
N ILE A 303 -16.92 -14.37 -8.24
CA ILE A 303 -17.78 -13.27 -7.79
C ILE A 303 -18.06 -12.33 -8.98
N SER A 304 -16.99 -11.94 -9.68
CA SER A 304 -17.08 -11.34 -11.00
C SER A 304 -16.74 -12.40 -12.05
N GLY A 305 -17.71 -12.73 -12.91
CA GLY A 305 -17.47 -13.63 -14.03
C GLY A 305 -16.40 -13.07 -14.98
N ALA A 306 -15.41 -13.89 -15.35
CA ALA A 306 -14.32 -13.53 -16.27
C ALA A 306 -14.74 -13.34 -17.75
N GLY A 307 -16.03 -13.54 -18.06
CA GLY A 307 -16.55 -13.54 -19.42
C GLY A 307 -17.16 -12.21 -19.84
N LEU A 308 -17.00 -11.86 -21.13
CA LEU A 308 -17.75 -10.78 -21.78
C LEU A 308 -19.24 -11.04 -21.63
N LYS A 309 -19.92 -10.28 -20.76
CA LYS A 309 -21.37 -10.39 -20.59
C LYS A 309 -22.06 -9.61 -21.69
N THR A 310 -23.15 -10.16 -22.21
CA THR A 310 -24.07 -9.45 -23.10
C THR A 310 -24.62 -8.23 -22.36
N VAL A 311 -24.45 -7.06 -22.97
CA VAL A 311 -25.05 -5.80 -22.49
C VAL A 311 -26.57 -6.01 -22.44
N ARG A 312 -27.17 -5.88 -21.26
CA ARG A 312 -28.62 -5.73 -21.16
C ARG A 312 -28.94 -4.27 -21.49
N PRO A 313 -29.73 -3.97 -22.53
CA PRO A 313 -30.08 -2.60 -22.86
C PRO A 313 -30.78 -1.91 -21.68
N ALA A 314 -30.46 -0.63 -21.45
CA ALA A 314 -31.14 0.28 -20.50
C ALA A 314 -31.00 0.01 -18.99
N GLN A 315 -30.06 -0.82 -18.54
CA GLN A 315 -29.82 -0.94 -17.09
C GLN A 315 -29.00 0.25 -16.58
N ARG A 316 -29.67 1.24 -15.99
CA ARG A 316 -29.00 2.28 -15.19
C ARG A 316 -28.35 1.63 -13.96
N GLY A 317 -27.17 2.12 -13.58
CA GLY A 317 -26.43 1.65 -12.41
C GLY A 317 -25.07 2.33 -12.27
N THR A 318 -24.30 1.86 -11.28
CA THR A 318 -22.96 2.40 -11.02
C THR A 318 -21.87 1.52 -11.65
N TYR A 319 -20.91 2.16 -12.30
CA TYR A 319 -19.79 1.53 -13.01
C TYR A 319 -18.47 2.14 -12.59
N LYS A 320 -17.41 1.33 -12.53
CA LYS A 320 -16.04 1.83 -12.46
C LYS A 320 -15.37 1.72 -13.83
N VAL A 321 -14.77 2.81 -14.29
CA VAL A 321 -13.99 2.86 -15.53
C VAL A 321 -12.59 3.36 -15.20
N ARG A 322 -11.59 2.49 -15.38
CA ARG A 322 -10.18 2.88 -15.29
C ARG A 322 -9.69 3.43 -16.62
N VAL A 323 -9.12 4.62 -16.59
CA VAL A 323 -8.40 5.22 -17.72
C VAL A 323 -6.91 5.23 -17.37
N GLU A 324 -6.14 4.41 -18.06
CA GLU A 324 -4.70 4.27 -17.85
C GLU A 324 -3.92 4.91 -19.00
N MET A 325 -2.82 5.53 -18.64
CA MET A 325 -1.96 6.32 -19.52
C MET A 325 -0.51 5.91 -19.30
N GLY A 326 0.29 5.92 -20.36
CA GLY A 326 1.70 5.60 -20.29
C GLY A 326 2.16 4.90 -21.56
N TRP A 327 2.91 3.79 -21.40
CA TRP A 327 3.59 3.12 -22.52
C TRP A 327 4.56 4.07 -23.26
N GLY A 328 5.06 3.66 -24.42
CA GLY A 328 6.06 4.41 -25.18
C GLY A 328 7.49 4.25 -24.65
N GLU A 329 8.39 5.05 -25.22
CA GLU A 329 9.84 4.95 -25.02
C GLU A 329 10.43 6.15 -24.24
N SER A 330 9.58 7.03 -23.70
CA SER A 330 10.00 8.20 -22.93
C SER A 330 10.71 7.83 -21.64
N LYS A 331 12.05 7.94 -21.65
CA LYS A 331 12.91 7.67 -20.50
C LYS A 331 12.95 8.83 -19.51
N ASP A 332 12.89 10.06 -20.01
CA ASP A 332 12.98 11.29 -19.20
C ASP A 332 11.60 11.73 -18.65
N GLY A 333 10.59 10.88 -18.80
CA GLY A 333 9.21 11.15 -18.41
C GLY A 333 8.39 11.81 -19.52
N PHE A 334 7.17 11.32 -19.72
CA PHE A 334 6.18 11.95 -20.57
C PHE A 334 5.11 12.63 -19.72
N LYS A 335 4.95 13.94 -19.88
CA LYS A 335 3.93 14.71 -19.16
C LYS A 335 2.58 14.59 -19.85
N TRP A 336 1.60 14.17 -19.08
CA TRP A 336 0.21 14.13 -19.45
C TRP A 336 -0.54 15.32 -18.85
N GLN A 337 -1.39 15.93 -19.67
CA GLN A 337 -2.40 16.89 -19.26
C GLN A 337 -3.73 16.38 -19.80
N GLY A 338 -4.63 16.06 -18.89
CA GLY A 338 -5.88 15.38 -19.20
C GLY A 338 -7.09 16.08 -18.64
N SER A 339 -8.19 15.98 -19.38
CA SER A 339 -9.53 16.28 -18.89
C SER A 339 -10.49 15.16 -19.31
N ALA A 340 -11.45 14.86 -18.46
CA ALA A 340 -12.50 13.89 -18.71
C ALA A 340 -13.85 14.57 -18.52
N ARG A 341 -14.80 14.28 -19.41
CA ARG A 341 -16.18 14.75 -19.38
C ARG A 341 -17.12 13.58 -19.55
N LEU A 342 -18.11 13.49 -18.67
CA LEU A 342 -19.18 12.51 -18.71
C LEU A 342 -20.44 13.17 -19.27
N ASP A 343 -20.97 12.61 -20.35
CA ASP A 343 -22.29 12.94 -20.87
C ASP A 343 -23.29 11.84 -20.50
N GLY A 344 -24.45 12.23 -19.93
CA GLY A 344 -25.53 11.29 -19.62
C GLY A 344 -25.34 10.48 -18.33
N GLY A 345 -24.86 11.07 -17.25
CA GLY A 345 -24.68 10.43 -15.95
C GLY A 345 -24.10 11.38 -14.90
N GLU A 346 -23.56 10.83 -13.82
CA GLU A 346 -22.85 11.56 -12.75
C GLU A 346 -21.55 10.85 -12.38
N VAL A 347 -20.42 11.57 -12.36
CA VAL A 347 -19.17 11.10 -11.73
C VAL A 347 -19.33 11.20 -10.22
N LYS A 348 -19.35 10.06 -9.54
CA LYS A 348 -19.47 9.95 -8.07
C LYS A 348 -18.14 10.15 -7.37
N SER A 349 -17.06 9.65 -7.96
CA SER A 349 -15.71 9.75 -7.41
C SER A 349 -14.65 9.53 -8.49
N VAL A 350 -13.45 10.04 -8.24
CA VAL A 350 -12.24 9.79 -9.05
C VAL A 350 -11.10 9.38 -8.11
N GLU A 351 -10.55 8.19 -8.33
CA GLU A 351 -9.38 7.68 -7.59
C GLU A 351 -8.12 7.76 -8.46
N THR A 352 -7.01 8.22 -7.88
CA THR A 352 -5.71 8.28 -8.54
C THR A 352 -4.91 6.99 -8.33
N CYS A 353 -4.28 6.53 -9.41
CA CYS A 353 -3.37 5.38 -9.43
C CYS A 353 -2.01 5.86 -9.97
N PHE A 354 -1.44 6.89 -9.33
CA PHE A 354 -0.19 7.50 -9.77
C PHE A 354 1.02 6.76 -9.23
N ARG A 355 2.10 6.75 -10.01
CA ARG A 355 3.36 6.07 -9.68
C ARG A 355 4.51 7.05 -9.73
N GLY A 356 5.51 6.78 -8.89
CA GLY A 356 6.84 7.38 -9.02
C GLY A 356 7.75 6.50 -9.86
N GLN A 357 8.85 7.08 -10.33
CA GLN A 357 9.98 6.32 -10.84
C GLN A 357 10.47 5.36 -9.75
N SER A 358 10.49 4.08 -10.10
CA SER A 358 10.86 3.01 -9.18
C SER A 358 12.37 2.88 -9.07
N VAL A 359 12.87 2.95 -7.84
CA VAL A 359 14.19 2.42 -7.46
C VAL A 359 13.92 1.27 -6.50
N LEU A 360 14.35 0.06 -6.89
CA LEU A 360 14.17 -1.15 -6.09
C LEU A 360 15.20 -1.20 -4.95
N ALA A 361 16.47 -0.98 -5.27
CA ALA A 361 17.57 -0.86 -4.32
C ALA A 361 18.58 0.18 -4.85
N PRO A 362 19.14 1.06 -4.00
CA PRO A 362 20.25 1.92 -4.40
C PRO A 362 21.47 1.08 -4.83
N SER A 363 22.15 1.49 -5.89
CA SER A 363 23.37 0.81 -6.38
C SER A 363 24.55 1.79 -6.54
N PRO A 364 25.81 1.30 -6.56
CA PRO A 364 27.01 2.16 -6.59
C PRO A 364 27.05 3.14 -7.78
N GLU A 365 26.51 2.72 -8.93
CA GLU A 365 26.44 3.53 -10.15
C GLU A 365 25.36 4.62 -10.12
N MET A 366 24.42 4.56 -9.19
CA MET A 366 23.38 5.57 -9.05
C MET A 366 23.90 6.82 -8.35
N ARG A 367 23.56 7.99 -8.90
CA ARG A 367 23.92 9.29 -8.33
C ARG A 367 22.73 9.87 -7.58
N GLU A 368 23.00 10.59 -6.50
CA GLU A 368 21.97 11.34 -5.79
C GLU A 368 21.18 12.21 -6.78
N ASN A 369 19.85 12.08 -6.72
CA ASN A 369 18.93 12.85 -7.55
C ASN A 369 17.76 13.31 -6.66
N PRO A 370 17.79 14.55 -6.13
CA PRO A 370 16.70 15.07 -5.31
C PRO A 370 15.39 15.27 -6.09
N ASN A 371 15.46 15.25 -7.43
CA ASN A 371 14.34 15.53 -8.32
C ASN A 371 13.82 14.30 -9.06
N ILE A 372 14.30 13.08 -8.74
CA ILE A 372 13.88 11.85 -9.45
C ILE A 372 12.36 11.69 -9.48
N ASN A 373 11.70 12.11 -8.42
CA ASN A 373 10.25 12.10 -8.27
C ASN A 373 9.69 13.48 -7.89
N ALA A 374 10.31 14.54 -8.39
CA ALA A 374 9.70 15.88 -8.42
C ALA A 374 8.59 15.92 -9.49
N LEU A 375 7.58 15.07 -9.35
CA LEU A 375 6.53 14.88 -10.34
C LEU A 375 5.32 15.72 -9.99
N ASP A 376 4.72 16.27 -11.04
CA ASP A 376 3.51 17.07 -10.95
C ASP A 376 2.25 16.19 -11.02
N ASN A 377 2.20 15.10 -10.25
CA ASN A 377 1.10 14.14 -10.31
C ASN A 377 -0.05 14.57 -9.39
N ARG A 378 -1.18 15.03 -9.93
CA ARG A 378 -2.34 15.46 -9.12
C ARG A 378 -3.66 15.50 -9.90
N LEU A 379 -4.76 15.46 -9.16
CA LEU A 379 -6.05 15.94 -9.64
C LEU A 379 -6.09 17.46 -9.55
N ILE A 380 -6.36 18.14 -10.66
CA ILE A 380 -6.49 19.60 -10.72
C ILE A 380 -7.90 20.01 -10.29
N SER A 381 -8.91 19.31 -10.77
CA SER A 381 -10.31 19.56 -10.44
C SER A 381 -11.12 18.27 -10.58
N THR A 382 -12.21 18.18 -9.81
CA THR A 382 -13.22 17.11 -9.92
C THR A 382 -14.60 17.72 -9.78
N SER A 383 -15.57 17.14 -10.50
CA SER A 383 -16.95 17.58 -10.51
C SER A 383 -17.87 16.41 -10.84
N SER A 384 -19.18 16.62 -10.73
CA SER A 384 -20.18 15.60 -11.09
C SER A 384 -20.20 15.26 -12.59
N ASP A 385 -19.56 16.08 -13.43
CA ASP A 385 -19.49 15.91 -14.89
C ASP A 385 -18.09 15.56 -15.39
N GLY A 386 -17.07 15.47 -14.54
CA GLY A 386 -15.71 15.25 -15.03
C GLY A 386 -14.58 15.41 -14.02
N ALA A 387 -13.36 15.42 -14.55
CA ALA A 387 -12.14 15.73 -13.80
C ALA A 387 -11.03 16.23 -14.73
N GLU A 388 -10.12 17.02 -14.18
CA GLU A 388 -8.88 17.45 -14.82
C GLU A 388 -7.69 16.98 -14.00
N TRP A 389 -6.61 16.62 -14.67
CA TRP A 389 -5.42 16.09 -14.02
C TRP A 389 -4.15 16.36 -14.79
N THR A 390 -3.03 16.18 -14.11
CA THR A 390 -1.73 16.05 -14.75
C THR A 390 -0.94 14.95 -14.07
N CYS A 391 -0.18 14.19 -14.85
CA CYS A 391 0.71 13.16 -14.35
C CYS A 391 1.88 12.95 -15.30
N THR A 392 2.93 12.31 -14.81
CA THR A 392 4.10 11.91 -15.59
C THR A 392 4.24 10.39 -15.57
N THR A 393 4.46 9.80 -16.73
CA THR A 393 4.73 8.35 -16.88
C THR A 393 6.10 8.13 -17.49
N PHE A 394 6.65 6.94 -17.30
CA PHE A 394 7.95 6.56 -17.83
C PHE A 394 7.84 5.27 -18.65
N LYS A 395 8.89 4.97 -19.42
CA LYS A 395 9.03 3.66 -20.05
C LYS A 395 8.97 2.55 -19.00
N ASN A 396 8.16 1.53 -19.25
CA ASN A 396 8.14 0.30 -18.45
C ASN A 396 9.50 -0.41 -18.54
N PRO A 397 10.25 -0.60 -17.43
CA PRO A 397 11.55 -1.28 -17.47
C PRO A 397 11.45 -2.75 -17.87
N SER A 398 10.34 -3.41 -17.53
CA SER A 398 10.00 -4.76 -17.97
C SER A 398 8.48 -4.98 -17.93
N THR A 399 8.03 -6.16 -18.34
CA THR A 399 6.61 -6.57 -18.27
C THR A 399 6.06 -6.70 -16.85
N LEU A 400 6.92 -6.63 -15.83
CA LEU A 400 6.55 -6.74 -14.41
C LEU A 400 6.61 -5.39 -13.67
N HIS A 401 7.08 -4.34 -14.32
CA HIS A 401 7.31 -3.03 -13.69
C HIS A 401 6.56 -1.94 -14.46
N PRO A 402 5.24 -1.80 -14.24
CA PRO A 402 4.48 -0.72 -14.85
C PRO A 402 4.97 0.63 -14.33
N GLN A 403 5.20 1.55 -15.25
CA GLN A 403 5.48 2.97 -15.02
C GLN A 403 4.39 3.85 -15.64
N THR A 404 3.19 3.27 -15.77
CA THR A 404 1.95 3.93 -16.19
C THR A 404 1.32 4.69 -15.02
N ALA A 405 0.32 5.51 -15.33
CA ALA A 405 -0.53 6.19 -14.36
C ALA A 405 -2.00 5.95 -14.75
N ALA A 406 -2.92 5.93 -13.79
CA ALA A 406 -4.34 5.80 -14.11
C ALA A 406 -5.23 6.63 -13.20
N LEU A 407 -6.45 6.83 -13.67
CA LEU A 407 -7.59 7.31 -12.90
C LEU A 407 -8.70 6.26 -12.93
N ILE A 408 -9.46 6.13 -11.84
CA ILE A 408 -10.66 5.29 -11.79
C ILE A 408 -11.85 6.20 -11.55
N PHE A 409 -12.74 6.27 -12.55
CA PHE A 409 -13.99 7.02 -12.47
C PHE A 409 -15.09 6.08 -12.00
N GLU A 410 -15.76 6.43 -10.91
CA GLU A 410 -17.02 5.80 -10.50
C GLU A 410 -18.18 6.63 -11.04
N ILE A 411 -19.02 6.03 -11.87
CA ILE A 411 -20.02 6.69 -12.71
C ILE A 411 -21.39 6.10 -12.38
N ASP A 412 -22.35 6.92 -11.94
CA ASP A 412 -23.78 6.58 -12.00
C ASP A 412 -24.33 6.98 -13.37
N GLY A 413 -24.78 6.00 -14.14
CA GLY A 413 -25.21 6.21 -15.52
C GLY A 413 -25.88 4.97 -16.10
N ASP A 414 -25.97 4.91 -17.42
CA ASP A 414 -26.45 3.77 -18.16
C ASP A 414 -25.49 3.41 -19.29
N VAL A 415 -25.89 2.47 -20.14
CA VAL A 415 -25.06 1.97 -21.24
C VAL A 415 -24.81 3.02 -22.33
N ASP A 416 -25.60 4.09 -22.38
CA ASP A 416 -25.46 5.19 -23.35
C ASP A 416 -24.65 6.37 -22.78
N SER A 417 -24.42 6.41 -21.45
CA SER A 417 -23.51 7.36 -20.81
C SER A 417 -22.13 7.30 -21.47
N ARG A 418 -21.56 8.46 -21.81
CA ARG A 418 -20.32 8.58 -22.57
C ARG A 418 -19.23 9.27 -21.77
N LEU A 419 -18.12 8.56 -21.58
CA LEU A 419 -16.90 9.14 -21.02
C LEU A 419 -16.00 9.60 -22.17
N SER A 420 -15.77 10.91 -22.24
CA SER A 420 -14.85 11.54 -23.18
C SER A 420 -13.60 11.99 -22.43
N VAL A 421 -12.41 11.60 -22.90
CA VAL A 421 -11.12 12.02 -22.34
C VAL A 421 -10.33 12.74 -23.41
N GLU A 422 -9.92 13.97 -23.11
CA GLU A 422 -8.92 14.70 -23.89
C GLU A 422 -7.59 14.65 -23.16
N VAL A 423 -6.55 14.14 -23.80
CA VAL A 423 -5.17 14.17 -23.29
C VAL A 423 -4.22 14.69 -24.35
N ASN A 424 -3.38 15.66 -23.98
CA ASN A 424 -2.34 16.22 -24.84
C ASN A 424 -2.85 16.60 -26.26
N GLY A 425 -4.08 17.13 -26.36
CA GLY A 425 -4.73 17.57 -27.60
C GLY A 425 -5.39 16.47 -28.43
N GLN A 426 -5.52 15.25 -27.90
CA GLN A 426 -6.25 14.15 -28.54
C GLN A 426 -7.45 13.74 -27.70
N THR A 427 -8.60 13.53 -28.36
CA THR A 427 -9.86 13.18 -27.71
C THR A 427 -10.27 11.75 -28.03
N PHE A 428 -10.63 11.00 -27.01
CA PHE A 428 -11.17 9.64 -27.08
C PHE A 428 -12.50 9.60 -26.35
N ALA A 429 -13.53 8.95 -26.92
CA ALA A 429 -14.83 8.90 -26.28
C ALA A 429 -15.50 7.56 -26.50
N TYR A 430 -15.92 6.93 -25.40
CA TYR A 430 -16.59 5.64 -25.41
C TYR A 430 -17.80 5.66 -24.48
N THR A 431 -18.84 4.95 -24.88
CA THR A 431 -19.99 4.70 -24.00
C THR A 431 -19.66 3.63 -22.97
N ILE A 432 -20.36 3.64 -21.84
CA ILE A 432 -20.28 2.56 -20.84
C ILE A 432 -20.66 1.23 -21.48
N GLY A 433 -21.65 1.20 -22.38
CA GLY A 433 -22.04 0.01 -23.14
C GLY A 433 -20.88 -0.58 -23.95
N GLU A 434 -20.12 0.25 -24.66
CA GLU A 434 -18.91 -0.20 -25.39
C GLU A 434 -17.83 -0.73 -24.45
N LEU A 435 -17.64 -0.10 -23.29
CA LEU A 435 -16.62 -0.49 -22.32
C LEU A 435 -17.03 -1.73 -21.52
N ILE A 436 -18.32 -2.04 -21.35
CA ILE A 436 -18.77 -3.32 -20.75
C ILE A 436 -18.30 -4.50 -21.62
N THR A 437 -18.28 -4.34 -22.96
CA THR A 437 -17.85 -5.40 -23.87
C THR A 437 -16.33 -5.59 -23.94
N GLY A 438 -15.56 -4.80 -23.19
CA GLY A 438 -14.10 -4.90 -23.14
C GLY A 438 -13.40 -3.56 -23.29
N SER A 439 -12.09 -3.57 -23.10
CA SER A 439 -11.25 -2.37 -23.14
C SER A 439 -11.14 -1.75 -24.53
N ARG A 440 -10.72 -0.48 -24.59
CA ARG A 440 -10.38 0.25 -25.81
C ARG A 440 -9.06 0.97 -25.61
N SER A 441 -8.11 0.81 -26.53
CA SER A 441 -6.80 1.47 -26.49
C SER A 441 -6.58 2.36 -27.69
N SER A 442 -5.78 3.41 -27.54
CA SER A 442 -5.33 4.25 -28.64
C SER A 442 -3.92 4.77 -28.37
N HIS A 443 -3.12 4.88 -29.43
CA HIS A 443 -1.78 5.48 -29.37
C HIS A 443 -1.87 6.97 -29.70
N LEU A 444 -1.01 7.78 -29.10
CA LEU A 444 -0.89 9.19 -29.45
C LEU A 444 -0.17 9.40 -30.79
N GLN A 445 0.70 8.47 -31.20
CA GLN A 445 1.38 8.48 -32.50
C GLN A 445 1.34 7.10 -33.16
N PRO A 446 1.56 7.00 -34.49
CA PRO A 446 1.35 5.75 -35.23
C PRO A 446 2.17 4.52 -34.80
N TYR A 447 3.31 4.69 -34.12
CA TYR A 447 4.21 3.58 -33.75
C TYR A 447 4.86 3.82 -32.38
N ASN A 448 4.92 2.76 -31.54
CA ASN A 448 5.68 2.67 -30.28
C ASN A 448 5.69 3.96 -29.43
N SER A 449 4.53 4.59 -29.31
CA SER A 449 4.35 5.85 -28.59
C SER A 449 3.53 5.66 -27.34
N GLU A 450 3.40 6.74 -26.59
CA GLU A 450 2.49 6.85 -25.48
C GLU A 450 1.07 6.49 -25.91
N ALA A 451 0.38 5.78 -25.03
CA ALA A 451 -0.95 5.23 -25.28
C ALA A 451 -1.87 5.47 -24.09
N VAL A 452 -3.17 5.45 -24.40
CA VAL A 452 -4.26 5.46 -23.43
C VAL A 452 -5.03 4.16 -23.55
N LEU A 453 -5.40 3.59 -22.41
CA LEU A 453 -6.23 2.41 -22.28
C LEU A 453 -7.44 2.74 -21.41
N PHE A 454 -8.62 2.69 -22.00
CA PHE A 454 -9.88 2.59 -21.27
C PHE A 454 -10.11 1.12 -20.95
N HIS A 455 -10.02 0.78 -19.67
CA HIS A 455 -10.33 -0.55 -19.21
C HIS A 455 -11.83 -0.85 -19.36
N ARG A 456 -12.18 -2.14 -19.24
CA ARG A 456 -13.57 -2.56 -19.23
C ARG A 456 -14.33 -1.82 -18.13
N ALA A 457 -15.55 -1.37 -18.42
CA ALA A 457 -16.44 -0.84 -17.39
C ALA A 457 -16.88 -1.98 -16.47
N VAL A 458 -16.66 -1.81 -15.17
CA VAL A 458 -16.97 -2.79 -14.13
C VAL A 458 -18.28 -2.38 -13.45
N PRO A 459 -19.38 -3.12 -13.61
CA PRO A 459 -20.64 -2.81 -12.93
C PRO A 459 -20.57 -3.08 -11.42
N GLU A 460 -21.40 -2.39 -10.62
CA GLU A 460 -21.39 -2.46 -9.14
C GLU A 460 -21.37 -3.86 -8.55
N HIS A 461 -22.21 -4.75 -9.06
CA HIS A 461 -22.30 -6.13 -8.58
C HIS A 461 -21.02 -6.96 -8.78
N GLU A 462 -20.03 -6.46 -9.51
CA GLU A 462 -18.73 -7.10 -9.71
C GLU A 462 -17.67 -6.56 -8.73
N TYR A 463 -17.71 -5.29 -8.37
CA TYR A 463 -16.75 -4.70 -7.42
C TYR A 463 -17.28 -4.59 -5.99
N ARG A 464 -18.53 -4.99 -5.72
CA ARG A 464 -19.09 -5.09 -4.35
C ARG A 464 -19.37 -6.53 -3.98
N PHE A 465 -19.09 -6.88 -2.72
CA PHE A 465 -19.35 -8.22 -2.18
C PHE A 465 -19.77 -8.14 -0.71
N GLN A 466 -20.78 -8.95 -0.36
CA GLN A 466 -21.18 -9.19 1.03
C GLN A 466 -21.13 -10.69 1.30
N GLY A 467 -20.45 -11.07 2.38
CA GLY A 467 -20.29 -12.46 2.81
C GLY A 467 -20.67 -12.63 4.27
N GLU A 468 -21.37 -13.73 4.56
CA GLU A 468 -21.71 -14.17 5.91
C GLU A 468 -21.33 -15.64 6.08
N TRP A 469 -20.62 -15.95 7.16
CA TRP A 469 -20.31 -17.31 7.54
C TRP A 469 -20.53 -17.53 9.03
N SER A 470 -20.72 -18.78 9.42
CA SER A 470 -20.85 -19.20 10.82
C SER A 470 -19.86 -20.31 11.10
N ASP A 471 -19.11 -20.18 12.18
CA ASP A 471 -18.24 -21.22 12.72
C ASP A 471 -18.66 -21.56 14.15
N GLU A 472 -18.74 -22.84 14.47
CA GLU A 472 -19.07 -23.35 15.81
C GLU A 472 -17.92 -24.19 16.38
N GLU A 473 -16.85 -24.40 15.60
CA GLU A 473 -15.72 -25.25 15.98
C GLU A 473 -14.55 -24.41 16.47
N LYS A 474 -14.13 -24.64 17.71
CA LYS A 474 -12.85 -24.16 18.25
C LYS A 474 -11.73 -25.09 17.81
N GLU A 475 -10.66 -24.55 17.22
CA GLU A 475 -9.47 -25.31 16.84
C GLU A 475 -8.30 -25.10 17.80
N THR A 476 -8.14 -23.88 18.33
CA THR A 476 -7.05 -23.49 19.23
C THR A 476 -7.59 -22.65 20.39
N ASP A 477 -6.75 -22.38 21.40
CA ASP A 477 -7.13 -21.49 22.52
C ASP A 477 -7.34 -20.03 22.11
N CYS A 478 -6.93 -19.65 20.91
CA CYS A 478 -7.15 -18.32 20.35
C CYS A 478 -7.21 -18.42 18.82
N ASP A 479 -8.40 -18.69 18.28
CA ASP A 479 -8.57 -18.81 16.83
C ASP A 479 -8.47 -17.44 16.15
N ALA A 480 -7.76 -17.37 15.01
CA ALA A 480 -7.56 -16.14 14.26
C ALA A 480 -8.22 -16.21 12.89
N TYR A 481 -9.17 -15.32 12.60
CA TYR A 481 -9.84 -15.23 11.30
C TYR A 481 -9.36 -14.00 10.54
N HIS A 482 -8.88 -14.19 9.32
CA HIS A 482 -8.48 -13.08 8.44
C HIS A 482 -8.93 -13.35 7.00
N VAL A 483 -8.90 -12.33 6.14
CA VAL A 483 -9.48 -12.43 4.79
C VAL A 483 -8.53 -11.86 3.74
N GLU A 484 -8.40 -12.55 2.61
CA GLU A 484 -7.74 -12.08 1.40
C GLU A 484 -8.78 -11.77 0.32
N ILE A 485 -8.66 -10.59 -0.31
CA ILE A 485 -9.42 -10.20 -1.49
C ILE A 485 -8.47 -10.15 -2.69
N LYS A 486 -8.85 -10.76 -3.80
CA LYS A 486 -8.15 -10.66 -5.09
C LYS A 486 -9.06 -10.03 -6.14
N GLN A 487 -8.56 -9.03 -6.86
CA GLN A 487 -9.21 -8.41 -8.02
C GLN A 487 -8.63 -8.94 -9.34
N TRP A 488 -9.39 -8.82 -10.43
CA TRP A 488 -8.97 -9.26 -11.77
C TRP A 488 -7.77 -8.49 -12.33
N ASN A 489 -7.61 -7.21 -11.97
CA ASN A 489 -6.41 -6.41 -12.26
C ASN A 489 -5.16 -6.83 -11.46
N GLY A 490 -5.25 -7.91 -10.68
CA GLY A 490 -4.18 -8.44 -9.87
C GLY A 490 -3.94 -7.71 -8.57
N GLN A 491 -4.74 -6.71 -8.18
CA GLN A 491 -4.61 -6.05 -6.88
C GLN A 491 -5.21 -6.90 -5.74
N TYR A 492 -4.65 -6.76 -4.53
CA TYR A 492 -5.04 -7.53 -3.36
C TYR A 492 -5.31 -6.65 -2.14
N ALA A 493 -6.17 -7.15 -1.25
CA ALA A 493 -6.26 -6.72 0.14
C ALA A 493 -6.03 -7.91 1.07
N TRP A 494 -5.26 -7.70 2.14
CA TRP A 494 -5.13 -8.64 3.25
C TRP A 494 -5.68 -7.98 4.52
N ILE A 495 -6.89 -8.37 4.89
CA ILE A 495 -7.64 -7.85 6.04
C ILE A 495 -7.11 -8.49 7.31
N SER A 496 -6.82 -7.68 8.33
CA SER A 496 -6.21 -8.16 9.57
C SER A 496 -7.07 -9.14 10.36
N PRO A 497 -6.45 -9.97 11.21
CA PRO A 497 -7.21 -10.98 11.94
C PRO A 497 -8.15 -10.40 12.99
N VAL A 498 -9.27 -11.07 13.24
CA VAL A 498 -9.97 -11.01 14.53
C VAL A 498 -9.59 -12.26 15.31
N PHE A 499 -9.22 -12.08 16.58
CA PHE A 499 -8.76 -13.15 17.46
C PHE A 499 -9.89 -13.55 18.44
N VAL A 500 -10.28 -14.82 18.46
CA VAL A 500 -11.34 -15.37 19.31
C VAL A 500 -10.72 -16.25 20.40
N LYS A 501 -10.66 -15.73 21.62
CA LYS A 501 -10.08 -16.39 22.81
C LYS A 501 -11.09 -17.32 23.46
N ALA A 502 -10.62 -18.49 23.88
CA ALA A 502 -11.42 -19.49 24.59
C ALA A 502 -12.08 -19.00 25.88
#